data_AF-A0A4C1XH15-F1
#
_entry.id   AF-A0A4C1XH15-F1
#
_cell.length_a   1.000
_cell.length_b   1.000
_cell.length_c   1.000
_cell.angle_alpha   90.00
_cell.angle_beta   90.00
_cell.angle_gamma   90.00
#
_symmetry.space_group_name_H-M   'P 1'
#
loop_
_entity.id
_entity.type
_entity.pdbx_description
1 polymer ?
#
loop_
_entity_poly.entity_id
_entity_poly.type
_entity_poly.pdbx_seq_one_letter_code
_entity_poly.pdbx_strand_id
1 'polypeptide(L)'
;MDTSDPIAGLLRRIEYLRERGCEPGLGASVMYNLLYNPPQKLLLLAGCSTVCTTVAEAAKMWNLMVLCYGASSPALSDRARFPTLFRTHPSATVHNPTRIKLMQKFRWSRIAILQQAEEVFISNLLKRGRRFLVEPRLTKLYLYLRDVM
;
A
#
# COMPACT_ATOMS: atom_id res chain seq x y z
N MET A 1 -22.81 -15.94 -23.69
CA MET A 1 -21.47 -15.34 -23.51
C MET A 1 -21.07 -14.81 -24.87
N ASP A 2 -21.04 -13.49 -24.99
CA ASP A 2 -20.98 -12.80 -26.25
C ASP A 2 -19.62 -13.02 -26.92
N THR A 3 -19.62 -13.42 -28.19
CA THR A 3 -18.38 -13.70 -28.94
C THR A 3 -17.69 -12.44 -29.44
N SER A 4 -18.25 -11.27 -29.11
CA SER A 4 -17.76 -9.92 -29.40
C SER A 4 -16.80 -9.37 -28.33
N ASP A 5 -16.64 -10.05 -27.18
CA ASP A 5 -15.74 -9.61 -26.11
C ASP A 5 -14.27 -9.93 -26.44
N PRO A 6 -13.42 -8.93 -26.78
CA PRO A 6 -12.03 -9.19 -27.15
C PRO A 6 -11.19 -9.76 -25.99
N ILE A 7 -11.71 -9.66 -24.75
CA ILE A 7 -11.03 -10.08 -23.52
C ILE A 7 -11.41 -11.51 -23.12
N ALA A 8 -12.51 -12.06 -23.63
CA ALA A 8 -13.00 -13.40 -23.28
C ALA A 8 -12.03 -14.53 -23.74
N GLY A 9 -11.21 -14.26 -24.76
CA GLY A 9 -10.11 -15.15 -25.17
C GLY A 9 -8.86 -15.05 -24.28
N LEU A 10 -8.61 -13.89 -23.67
CA LEU A 10 -7.34 -13.56 -22.99
C LEU A 10 -7.30 -13.94 -21.50
N LEU A 11 -8.45 -13.91 -20.81
CA LEU A 11 -8.55 -14.15 -19.36
C LEU A 11 -8.62 -15.64 -18.95
N ARG A 12 -8.16 -16.56 -19.80
CA ARG A 12 -8.48 -18.00 -19.66
C ARG A 12 -7.77 -18.76 -18.53
N ARG A 13 -6.84 -18.17 -17.77
CA ARG A 13 -6.18 -18.88 -16.66
C ARG A 13 -5.69 -17.94 -15.56
N ILE A 14 -6.41 -17.92 -14.44
CA ILE A 14 -5.93 -17.35 -13.17
C ILE A 14 -5.28 -18.48 -12.37
N GLU A 15 -3.98 -18.38 -12.11
CA GLU A 15 -3.28 -19.27 -11.19
C GLU A 15 -3.34 -18.68 -9.79
N TYR A 16 -4.16 -19.28 -8.92
CA TYR A 16 -4.31 -18.86 -7.53
C TYR A 16 -3.38 -19.68 -6.64
N LEU A 17 -2.38 -19.01 -6.06
CA LEU A 17 -1.54 -19.58 -5.02
C LEU A 17 -1.92 -18.96 -3.68
N ARG A 18 -2.45 -19.80 -2.79
CA ARG A 18 -2.91 -19.38 -1.47
C ARG A 18 -1.72 -19.22 -0.53
N GLU A 19 -1.34 -17.99 -0.27
CA GLU A 19 -0.48 -17.65 0.86
C GLU A 19 -1.30 -17.61 2.16
N ARG A 20 -0.78 -18.24 3.22
CA ARG A 20 -1.31 -18.04 4.58
C ARG A 20 -0.32 -17.12 5.31
N GLY A 21 -0.81 -16.00 5.85
CA GLY A 21 -0.05 -15.20 6.85
C GLY A 21 0.46 -13.83 6.42
N CYS A 22 0.24 -13.35 5.19
CA CYS A 22 0.72 -12.02 4.75
C CYS A 22 2.22 -11.77 5.00
N GLU A 23 3.00 -12.84 4.86
CA GLU A 23 4.44 -12.85 5.08
C GLU A 23 5.19 -12.53 3.78
N PRO A 24 6.06 -11.50 3.76
CA PRO A 24 6.76 -11.07 2.56
C PRO A 24 7.71 -12.15 2.00
N GLY A 25 8.29 -12.98 2.86
CA GLY A 25 9.19 -14.07 2.43
C GLY A 25 8.48 -15.18 1.66
N LEU A 26 7.28 -15.57 2.11
CA LEU A 26 6.44 -16.52 1.40
C LEU A 26 5.94 -15.92 0.08
N GLY A 27 5.53 -14.65 0.10
CA GLY A 27 5.10 -13.94 -1.10
C GLY A 27 6.15 -13.84 -2.19
N ALA A 28 7.39 -13.56 -1.82
CA ALA A 28 8.51 -13.55 -2.76
C ALA A 28 8.77 -14.95 -3.35
N SER A 29 8.77 -16.00 -2.52
CA SER A 29 8.97 -17.39 -2.98
C SER A 29 7.89 -17.82 -3.97
N VAL A 30 6.63 -17.53 -3.68
CA VAL A 30 5.48 -17.79 -4.56
C VAL A 30 5.61 -17.01 -5.87
N MET A 31 5.98 -15.73 -5.82
CA MET A 31 6.26 -14.92 -7.01
C MET A 31 7.35 -15.57 -7.86
N TYR A 32 8.50 -15.94 -7.30
CA TYR A 32 9.57 -16.60 -8.05
C TYR A 32 9.10 -17.91 -8.69
N ASN A 33 8.35 -18.74 -7.95
CA ASN A 33 7.79 -19.98 -8.48
C ASN A 33 6.88 -19.71 -9.70
N LEU A 34 6.06 -18.66 -9.66
CA LEU A 34 5.21 -18.24 -10.78
C LEU A 34 6.03 -17.74 -11.97
N LEU A 35 7.13 -17.03 -11.74
CA LEU A 35 7.97 -16.47 -12.81
C LEU A 35 8.77 -17.54 -13.55
N TYR A 36 9.31 -18.52 -12.83
CA TYR A 36 10.19 -19.53 -13.41
C TYR A 36 9.45 -20.74 -13.98
N ASN A 37 8.17 -20.91 -13.66
CA ASN A 37 7.35 -21.99 -14.23
C ASN A 37 6.40 -21.45 -15.31
N PRO A 38 6.23 -22.18 -16.42
CA PRO A 38 5.24 -21.82 -17.44
C PRO A 38 3.81 -21.93 -16.87
N PRO A 39 2.83 -21.18 -17.41
CA PRO A 39 2.92 -20.21 -18.51
C PRO A 39 3.47 -18.85 -18.06
N GLN A 40 3.88 -17.98 -19.00
CA GLN A 40 4.29 -16.61 -18.66
C GLN A 40 3.09 -15.80 -18.15
N LYS A 41 3.24 -15.14 -16.99
CA LYS A 41 2.19 -14.33 -16.37
C LYS A 41 2.32 -12.88 -16.85
N LEU A 42 1.18 -12.23 -17.09
CA LEU A 42 1.12 -10.83 -17.53
C LEU A 42 0.91 -9.84 -16.37
N LEU A 43 0.16 -10.29 -15.36
CA LEU A 43 -0.25 -9.48 -14.21
C LEU A 43 -0.11 -10.32 -12.95
N LEU A 44 0.41 -9.70 -11.89
CA LEU A 44 0.42 -10.28 -10.54
C LEU A 44 -0.66 -9.63 -9.69
N LEU A 45 -1.43 -10.45 -8.98
CA LEU A 45 -2.42 -10.00 -8.01
C LEU A 45 -1.88 -10.24 -6.60
N ALA A 46 -1.80 -9.17 -5.81
CA ALA A 46 -1.32 -9.24 -4.43
C ALA A 46 -2.32 -8.61 -3.45
N GLY A 47 -2.34 -9.12 -2.22
CA GLY A 47 -3.33 -8.73 -1.21
C GLY A 47 -2.78 -7.73 -0.20
N CYS A 48 -2.03 -8.26 0.77
CA CYS A 48 -1.54 -7.52 1.92
C CYS A 48 -0.50 -6.46 1.57
N SER A 49 -0.48 -5.36 2.34
CA SER A 49 0.45 -4.24 2.12
C SER A 49 1.92 -4.66 2.11
N THR A 50 2.34 -5.50 3.07
CA THR A 50 3.73 -5.99 3.20
C THR A 50 4.19 -6.78 2.00
N VAL A 51 3.37 -7.74 1.55
CA VAL A 51 3.62 -8.57 0.35
C VAL A 51 3.58 -7.72 -0.91
N CYS A 52 2.62 -6.80 -1.02
CA CYS A 52 2.53 -5.87 -2.14
C CYS A 52 3.79 -5.01 -2.29
N THR A 53 4.35 -4.51 -1.18
CA THR A 53 5.59 -3.73 -1.21
C THR A 53 6.73 -4.56 -1.81
N THR A 54 6.94 -5.80 -1.33
CA THR A 54 8.04 -6.64 -1.81
C THR A 54 7.85 -7.11 -3.25
N VAL A 55 6.65 -7.56 -3.61
CA VAL A 55 6.31 -8.01 -4.97
C VAL A 55 6.40 -6.87 -5.97
N ALA A 56 5.90 -5.67 -5.63
CA ALA A 56 5.95 -4.51 -6.52
C ALA A 56 7.38 -3.99 -6.73
N GLU A 57 8.21 -4.05 -5.69
CA GLU A 57 9.61 -3.64 -5.77
C GLU A 57 10.42 -4.59 -6.66
N ALA A 58 10.12 -5.90 -6.62
CA ALA A 58 10.72 -6.89 -7.49
C ALA A 58 10.16 -6.84 -8.93
N ALA A 59 8.84 -6.67 -9.10
CA ALA A 59 8.15 -6.81 -10.38
C ALA A 59 8.65 -5.84 -11.47
N LYS A 60 9.18 -4.68 -11.09
CA LYS A 60 9.79 -3.73 -12.03
C LYS A 60 10.96 -4.34 -12.82
N MET A 61 11.67 -5.32 -12.24
CA MET A 61 12.80 -5.98 -12.90
C MET A 61 12.36 -6.93 -14.03
N TRP A 62 11.13 -7.43 -13.97
CA TRP A 62 10.55 -8.32 -14.98
C TRP A 62 9.53 -7.59 -15.89
N ASN A 63 9.43 -6.26 -15.80
CA ASN A 63 8.40 -5.47 -16.51
C ASN A 63 6.97 -5.98 -16.28
N LEU A 64 6.69 -6.47 -15.08
CA LEU A 64 5.38 -6.98 -14.73
C LEU A 64 4.53 -5.93 -14.04
N MET A 65 3.25 -5.96 -14.39
CA MET A 65 2.23 -5.15 -13.75
C MET A 65 1.76 -5.85 -12.47
N VAL A 66 1.67 -5.10 -11.38
CA VAL A 66 1.17 -5.62 -10.10
C VAL A 66 -0.10 -4.88 -9.73
N LEU A 67 -1.17 -5.62 -9.46
CA LEU A 67 -2.42 -5.07 -8.96
C LEU A 67 -2.67 -5.54 -7.53
N CYS A 68 -2.65 -4.60 -6.60
CA CYS A 68 -2.89 -4.84 -5.19
C CYS A 68 -4.35 -4.57 -4.82
N TYR A 69 -5.07 -5.60 -4.40
CA TYR A 69 -6.51 -5.47 -4.10
C TYR A 69 -6.81 -5.09 -2.63
N GLY A 70 -5.86 -5.31 -1.71
CA GLY A 70 -6.06 -5.10 -0.27
C GLY A 70 -5.05 -4.16 0.40
N ALA A 71 -4.15 -3.53 -0.37
CA ALA A 71 -3.01 -2.81 0.19
C ALA A 71 -3.33 -1.33 0.47
N SER A 72 -3.34 -0.95 1.74
CA SER A 72 -3.65 0.41 2.21
C SER A 72 -2.41 1.27 2.53
N SER A 73 -1.20 0.69 2.50
CA SER A 73 0.04 1.41 2.85
C SER A 73 0.24 2.70 2.03
N PRO A 74 0.53 3.85 2.65
CA PRO A 74 0.82 5.09 1.94
C PRO A 74 2.14 5.08 1.17
N ALA A 75 3.09 4.23 1.55
CA ALA A 75 4.37 4.08 0.86
C ALA A 75 4.18 3.63 -0.61
N LEU A 76 3.17 2.79 -0.85
CA LEU A 76 2.79 2.28 -2.18
C LEU A 76 2.29 3.36 -3.15
N SER A 77 2.06 4.59 -2.69
CA SER A 77 1.73 5.72 -3.57
C SER A 77 2.96 6.42 -4.16
N ASP A 78 4.17 6.04 -3.76
CA ASP A 78 5.40 6.56 -4.37
C ASP A 78 5.64 5.94 -5.75
N ARG A 79 5.39 6.72 -6.80
CA ARG A 79 5.56 6.30 -8.21
C ARG A 79 7.01 6.18 -8.64
N ALA A 80 7.93 6.88 -7.98
CA ALA A 80 9.36 6.74 -8.27
C ALA A 80 9.88 5.38 -7.79
N ARG A 81 9.37 4.91 -6.63
CA ARG A 81 9.70 3.58 -6.10
C ARG A 81 8.91 2.45 -6.78
N PHE A 82 7.62 2.67 -7.06
CA PHE A 82 6.69 1.66 -7.60
C PHE A 82 6.04 2.10 -8.93
N PRO A 83 6.76 2.01 -10.07
CA PRO A 83 6.25 2.47 -11.36
C PRO A 83 5.13 1.57 -11.94
N THR A 84 5.18 0.25 -11.74
CA THR A 84 4.26 -0.73 -12.34
C THR A 84 3.14 -1.19 -11.39
N LEU A 85 3.01 -0.55 -10.23
CA LEU A 85 2.04 -0.91 -9.21
C LEU A 85 0.71 -0.18 -9.38
N PHE A 86 -0.39 -0.90 -9.34
CA PHE A 86 -1.74 -0.35 -9.24
C PHE A 86 -2.45 -0.95 -8.03
N ARG A 87 -3.45 -0.24 -7.51
CA ARG A 87 -4.28 -0.76 -6.42
C ARG A 87 -5.71 -0.25 -6.52
N THR A 88 -6.66 -1.09 -6.11
CA THR A 88 -8.07 -0.73 -5.99
C THR A 88 -8.41 -0.22 -4.59
N HIS A 89 -7.68 -0.66 -3.57
CA HIS A 89 -7.88 -0.24 -2.19
C HIS A 89 -7.34 1.20 -1.97
N PRO A 90 -8.12 2.11 -1.35
CA PRO A 90 -7.64 3.46 -1.06
C PRO A 90 -6.49 3.45 -0.05
N SER A 91 -5.64 4.48 -0.11
CA SER A 91 -4.57 4.65 0.88
C SER A 91 -5.14 5.04 2.24
N ALA A 92 -4.47 4.63 3.33
CA ALA A 92 -4.82 5.09 4.68
C ALA A 92 -4.83 6.63 4.83
N THR A 93 -4.09 7.37 3.98
CA THR A 93 -4.03 8.85 4.02
C THR A 93 -5.34 9.54 3.66
N VAL A 94 -6.29 8.85 3.00
CA VAL A 94 -7.59 9.45 2.63
C VAL A 94 -8.41 9.84 3.86
N HIS A 95 -8.10 9.27 5.04
CA HIS A 95 -8.76 9.61 6.29
C HIS A 95 -8.29 10.94 6.89
N ASN A 96 -7.10 11.43 6.49
CA ASN A 96 -6.49 12.62 7.12
C ASN A 96 -7.31 13.91 6.92
N PRO A 97 -7.81 14.24 5.71
CA PRO A 97 -8.65 15.42 5.52
C PRO A 97 -9.92 15.37 6.37
N THR A 98 -10.54 14.19 6.49
CA THR A 98 -11.75 14.00 7.31
C THR A 98 -11.45 14.20 8.79
N ARG A 99 -10.33 13.67 9.30
CA ARG A 99 -9.89 13.89 10.69
C ARG A 99 -9.68 15.38 10.99
N ILE A 100 -9.04 16.10 10.08
CA ILE A 100 -8.83 17.56 10.21
C ILE A 100 -10.18 18.30 10.21
N LYS A 101 -11.09 17.96 9.28
CA LYS A 101 -12.40 18.63 9.21
C LYS A 101 -13.25 18.39 10.46
N LEU A 102 -13.16 17.20 11.04
CA LEU A 102 -13.82 16.86 12.30
C LEU A 102 -13.24 17.68 13.47
N MET A 103 -11.91 17.78 13.56
CA MET A 103 -11.24 18.62 14.57
C MET A 103 -11.64 20.09 14.45
N GLN A 104 -11.72 20.61 13.22
CA GLN A 104 -12.17 21.98 12.95
C GLN A 104 -13.63 22.20 13.39
N LYS A 105 -14.51 21.23 13.11
CA LYS A 105 -15.94 21.32 13.50
C LYS A 105 -16.12 21.41 15.02
N PHE A 106 -15.30 20.70 15.79
CA PHE A 106 -15.36 20.68 17.26
C PHE A 106 -14.36 21.63 17.95
N ARG A 107 -13.64 22.47 17.18
CA ARG A 107 -12.65 23.43 17.69
C ARG A 107 -11.56 22.79 18.56
N TRP A 108 -11.13 21.57 18.24
CA TRP A 108 -10.02 20.93 18.94
C TRP A 108 -8.69 21.55 18.51
N SER A 109 -7.92 22.06 19.48
CA SER A 109 -6.63 22.75 19.24
C SER A 109 -5.40 21.96 19.69
N ARG A 110 -5.62 20.86 20.42
CA ARG A 110 -4.56 19.99 20.95
C ARG A 110 -4.95 18.53 20.74
N ILE A 111 -4.06 17.78 20.09
CA ILE A 111 -4.22 16.34 19.85
C ILE A 111 -2.90 15.62 20.14
N ALA A 112 -3.00 14.37 20.56
CA ALA A 112 -1.87 13.46 20.69
C ALA A 112 -2.09 12.25 19.78
N ILE A 113 -1.04 11.78 19.12
CA ILE A 113 -1.08 10.60 18.27
C ILE A 113 -0.21 9.51 18.88
N LEU A 114 -0.81 8.34 19.09
CA LEU A 114 -0.14 7.10 19.41
C LEU A 114 -0.20 6.21 18.17
N GLN A 115 0.94 5.70 17.72
CA GLN A 115 1.02 4.82 16.56
C GLN A 115 1.98 3.67 16.82
N GLN A 116 1.72 2.55 16.16
CA GLN A 116 2.68 1.45 16.07
C GLN A 116 3.72 1.77 14.99
N ALA A 117 4.97 1.34 15.20
CA ALA A 117 6.08 1.54 14.27
C ALA A 117 6.02 0.56 13.07
N GLU A 118 4.89 0.56 12.37
CA GLU A 118 4.70 -0.22 11.15
C GLU A 118 4.71 0.71 9.93
N GLU A 119 5.21 0.23 8.78
CA GLU A 119 5.36 1.03 7.55
C GLU A 119 4.05 1.72 7.13
N VAL A 120 2.93 1.03 7.35
CA VAL A 120 1.57 1.52 7.06
C VAL A 120 1.24 2.78 7.87
N PHE A 121 1.73 2.90 9.11
CA PHE A 121 1.37 3.97 10.03
C PHE A 121 2.33 5.16 9.99
N ILE A 122 3.64 4.91 9.89
CA ILE A 122 4.68 5.95 9.91
C ILE A 122 4.50 6.97 8.76
N SER A 123 4.11 6.48 7.59
CA SER A 123 3.98 7.29 6.37
C SER A 123 2.70 8.16 6.32
N ASN A 124 1.77 8.00 7.27
CA ASN A 124 0.52 8.78 7.31
C ASN A 124 0.68 10.21 7.87
N LEU A 125 1.78 10.50 8.56
CA LEU A 125 1.97 11.77 9.28
C LEU A 125 2.97 12.73 8.60
N LEU A 126 3.85 12.22 7.74
CA LEU A 126 5.09 12.90 7.35
C LEU A 126 5.08 13.65 6.01
N LYS A 127 3.98 13.65 5.24
CA LYS A 127 4.00 14.24 3.88
C LYS A 127 3.89 15.78 3.82
N ARG A 128 3.87 16.50 4.96
CA ARG A 128 3.89 17.97 4.97
C ARG A 128 5.03 18.44 5.88
N GLY A 129 6.13 18.86 5.26
CA GLY A 129 7.43 19.15 5.89
C GLY A 129 7.39 20.20 7.00
N ARG A 130 7.07 19.75 8.21
CA ARG A 130 7.29 20.50 9.46
C ARG A 130 8.01 19.58 10.43
N ARG A 131 9.05 20.10 11.09
CA ARG A 131 9.94 19.30 11.97
C ARG A 131 9.10 18.61 13.03
N PHE A 132 9.03 17.29 12.92
CA PHE A 132 8.45 16.43 13.95
C PHE A 132 9.60 15.96 14.83
N LEU A 133 9.55 16.28 16.12
CA LEU A 133 10.45 15.68 17.10
C LEU A 133 9.92 14.26 17.35
N VAL A 134 10.55 13.28 16.71
CA VAL A 134 10.34 11.86 16.98
C VAL A 134 11.27 11.49 18.13
N GLU A 135 10.72 11.25 19.32
CA GLU A 135 11.49 10.79 20.46
C GLU A 135 11.57 9.25 20.43
N PRO A 136 12.76 8.63 20.28
CA PRO A 136 12.91 7.22 19.92
C PRO A 136 12.57 6.21 21.04
N ARG A 137 12.14 6.67 22.22
CA ARG A 137 11.89 5.78 23.37
C ARG A 137 10.44 5.71 23.84
N LEU A 138 9.56 6.61 23.39
CA LEU A 138 8.13 6.59 23.69
C LEU A 138 7.37 7.11 22.47
N THR A 139 6.53 6.29 21.86
CA THR A 139 5.68 6.59 20.69
C THR A 139 4.57 7.60 21.01
N LYS A 140 4.93 8.79 21.49
CA LYS A 140 4.04 9.93 21.72
C LYS A 140 4.45 11.06 20.80
N LEU A 141 3.64 11.32 19.77
CA LEU A 141 3.78 12.53 18.95
C LEU A 141 2.76 13.57 19.44
N TYR A 142 3.25 14.65 20.03
CA TYR A 142 2.43 15.81 20.35
C TYR A 142 2.32 16.70 19.12
N LEU A 143 1.11 16.86 18.60
CA LEU A 143 0.82 17.77 17.48
C LEU A 143 0.11 19.00 18.04
N TYR A 144 0.79 20.14 17.98
CA TYR A 144 0.12 21.43 18.14
C TYR A 144 -0.55 21.81 16.82
N LEU A 145 -1.88 21.83 16.80
CA LEU A 145 -2.68 22.25 15.64
C LEU A 145 -2.54 23.76 15.31
N ARG A 146 -1.74 24.52 16.07
CA ARG A 146 -1.52 25.95 15.83
C ARG A 146 -0.90 26.25 14.47
N ASP A 147 -0.20 25.30 13.86
CA ASP A 147 0.39 25.50 12.53
C ASP A 147 -0.52 25.00 11.39
N VAL A 148 -1.60 24.28 11.69
CA VAL A 148 -2.51 23.68 10.67
C VAL A 148 -3.60 24.67 10.21
N MET A 149 -3.73 25.82 10.89
CA MET A 149 -4.61 26.92 10.50
C MET A 149 -3.85 27.94 9.67
#